data_AF-A0A4Y7JDS8-F1
#
_entry.id   AF-A0A4Y7JDS8-F1
#
_cell.length_a   1.000
_cell.length_b   1.000
_cell.length_c   1.000
_cell.angle_alpha   90.00
_cell.angle_beta   90.00
_cell.angle_gamma   90.00
#
_symmetry.space_group_name_H-M   'P 1'
#
loop_
_entity.id
_entity.type
_entity.pdbx_description
1 polymer ?
#
loop_
_entity_poly.entity_id
_entity_poly.type
_entity_poly.pdbx_seq_one_letter_code
_entity_poly.pdbx_strand_id
1 'polypeptide(L)'
;MASKKTMEINPENSIMEELRKRADADKNDKSVKDLVLLLFETALLTSGFSLEEPTTFGNRIHRMLKLGLSIDEESADTEVDAEMPELVEDAAEGSNMEEVD
;
A
#
# COMPACT_ATOMS: atom_id res chain seq x y z
N MET A 1 1.06 -22.09 -6.83
CA MET A 1 0.96 -21.40 -5.52
C MET A 1 2.19 -20.54 -5.33
N ALA A 2 2.06 -19.21 -5.38
CA ALA A 2 3.15 -18.32 -5.03
C ALA A 2 3.37 -18.39 -3.50
N SER A 3 4.59 -18.67 -3.06
CA SER A 3 4.92 -18.66 -1.63
C SER A 3 4.72 -17.25 -1.07
N LYS A 4 4.09 -17.14 0.11
CA LYS A 4 3.96 -15.87 0.80
C LYS A 4 5.35 -15.36 1.16
N LYS A 5 5.62 -14.08 0.86
CA LYS A 5 6.88 -13.41 1.19
C LYS A 5 6.84 -12.95 2.64
N THR A 6 7.98 -12.99 3.32
CA THR A 6 8.12 -12.44 4.68
C THR A 6 8.69 -11.04 4.60
N MET A 7 7.99 -10.06 5.16
CA MET A 7 8.50 -8.69 5.31
C MET A 7 9.13 -8.57 6.70
N GLU A 8 10.45 -8.43 6.75
CA GLU A 8 11.17 -8.16 8.00
C GLU A 8 11.16 -6.66 8.31
N ILE A 9 11.00 -6.31 9.58
CA ILE A 9 10.97 -4.92 10.06
C ILE A 9 12.12 -4.66 11.03
N ASN A 10 12.72 -3.47 10.94
CA ASN A 10 13.74 -3.02 11.88
C ASN A 10 13.09 -2.24 13.05
N PRO A 11 13.06 -2.79 14.28
CA PRO A 11 12.45 -2.13 15.42
C PRO A 11 13.21 -0.88 15.89
N GLU A 12 14.49 -0.74 15.56
CA GLU A 12 15.31 0.43 15.94
C GLU A 12 15.13 1.62 14.98
N ASN A 13 14.35 1.45 13.91
CA ASN A 13 14.08 2.53 12.97
C ASN A 13 13.00 3.47 13.53
N SER A 14 13.31 4.78 13.58
CA SER A 14 12.39 5.81 14.08
C SER A 14 11.06 5.87 13.33
N ILE A 15 11.03 5.52 12.03
CA ILE A 15 9.80 5.44 11.24
C ILE A 15 8.90 4.32 11.77
N MET A 16 9.47 3.16 12.11
CA MET A 16 8.71 2.03 12.65
C MET A 16 8.14 2.33 14.03
N GLU A 17 8.91 3.01 14.89
CA GLU A 17 8.41 3.45 16.20
C GLU A 17 7.23 4.42 16.08
N GLU A 18 7.32 5.39 15.16
CA GLU A 18 6.27 6.38 14.94
C GLU A 18 5.01 5.74 14.33
N LEU A 19 5.17 4.85 13.34
CA LEU A 19 4.06 4.08 12.77
C LEU A 19 3.34 3.25 13.82
N ARG A 20 4.09 2.60 14.72
CA ARG A 20 3.52 1.84 15.83
C ARG A 20 2.69 2.74 16.75
N LYS A 21 3.23 3.89 17.17
CA LYS A 21 2.49 4.82 18.05
C LYS A 21 1.19 5.30 17.42
N ARG A 22 1.21 5.63 16.12
CA ARG A 22 0.01 6.06 15.40
C ARG A 22 -1.01 4.95 15.22
N ALA A 23 -0.55 3.74 14.89
CA ALA A 23 -1.42 2.56 14.78
C ALA A 23 -2.05 2.16 16.14
N ASP A 24 -1.30 2.33 17.24
CA ASP A 24 -1.81 2.10 18.61
C ASP A 24 -2.85 3.15 19.01
N ALA A 25 -2.73 4.39 18.52
CA ALA A 25 -3.68 5.46 18.78
C ALA A 25 -4.97 5.33 17.95
N ASP A 26 -4.85 5.04 16.65
CA ASP A 26 -5.98 4.77 15.76
C ASP A 26 -5.62 3.72 14.69
N LYS A 27 -6.21 2.53 14.83
CA LYS A 27 -6.03 1.42 13.88
C LYS A 27 -6.71 1.66 12.54
N ASN A 28 -7.65 2.60 12.47
CA ASN A 28 -8.44 2.90 11.28
C ASN A 28 -7.95 4.15 10.56
N ASP A 29 -6.85 4.76 11.01
CA ASP A 29 -6.24 5.90 10.33
C ASP A 29 -5.82 5.51 8.91
N LYS A 30 -6.52 6.07 7.92
CA LYS A 30 -6.27 5.85 6.49
C LYS A 30 -4.85 6.26 6.10
N SER A 31 -4.32 7.32 6.70
CA SER A 31 -2.96 7.80 6.40
C SER A 31 -1.89 6.81 6.87
N VAL A 32 -2.09 6.18 8.03
CA VAL A 32 -1.18 5.15 8.57
C VAL A 32 -1.22 3.90 7.70
N LYS A 33 -2.42 3.45 7.29
CA LYS A 33 -2.58 2.32 6.36
C LYS A 33 -1.86 2.58 5.03
N ASP A 34 -2.05 3.78 4.46
CA ASP A 34 -1.39 4.18 3.22
C ASP A 34 0.15 4.22 3.37
N LEU A 35 0.68 4.74 4.50
CA LEU A 35 2.12 4.74 4.78
C LEU A 35 2.70 3.33 4.87
N VAL A 36 2.02 2.42 5.58
CA VAL A 36 2.47 1.03 5.75
C VAL A 36 2.51 0.31 4.41
N LEU A 37 1.51 0.53 3.55
CA LEU A 37 1.46 -0.08 2.23
C LEU A 37 2.56 0.47 1.32
N LEU A 38 2.82 1.78 1.36
CA LEU A 38 3.94 2.40 0.65
C LEU A 38 5.28 1.82 1.11
N LEU A 39 5.47 1.61 2.41
CA LEU A 39 6.67 0.99 2.97
C LEU A 39 6.85 -0.45 2.47
N PHE A 40 5.77 -1.22 2.40
CA PHE A 40 5.77 -2.58 1.87
C PHE A 40 6.17 -2.61 0.39
N GLU A 41 5.55 -1.78 -0.46
CA GLU A 41 5.86 -1.72 -1.89
C GLU A 41 7.30 -1.24 -2.16
N THR A 42 7.78 -0.28 -1.36
CA THR A 42 9.18 0.18 -1.41
C THR A 42 10.15 -0.95 -1.02
N ALA A 43 9.84 -1.70 0.03
CA ALA A 43 10.62 -2.86 0.45
C ALA A 43 10.61 -3.98 -0.60
N LEU A 44 9.47 -4.20 -1.25
CA LEU A 44 9.30 -5.17 -2.33
C LEU A 44 10.21 -4.82 -3.52
N LEU A 45 10.17 -3.56 -3.96
CA LEU A 45 10.99 -3.06 -5.08
C LEU A 45 12.49 -3.13 -4.76
N THR A 46 12.90 -2.65 -3.58
CA THR A 46 14.32 -2.65 -3.16
C THR A 46 14.87 -4.05 -2.90
N SER A 47 14.01 -5.02 -2.56
CA SER A 47 14.38 -6.43 -2.43
C SER A 47 14.43 -7.17 -3.77
N GLY A 48 14.19 -6.48 -4.90
CA GLY A 48 14.30 -7.04 -6.25
C GLY A 48 13.04 -7.77 -6.73
N PHE A 49 11.90 -7.58 -6.08
CA PHE A 49 10.62 -8.11 -6.54
C PHE A 49 9.90 -7.09 -7.43
N SER A 50 9.12 -7.60 -8.38
CA SER A 50 8.22 -6.78 -9.19
C SER A 50 6.98 -6.37 -8.37
N LEU A 51 6.51 -5.15 -8.61
CA LEU A 51 5.20 -4.69 -8.15
C LEU A 51 4.10 -5.37 -8.99
N GLU A 52 3.02 -5.78 -8.33
CA GLU A 52 1.85 -6.32 -9.02
C GLU A 52 1.08 -5.21 -9.75
N GLU A 53 0.96 -4.04 -9.11
CA GLU A 53 0.24 -2.87 -9.65
C GLU A 53 1.09 -1.59 -9.53
N PRO A 54 1.98 -1.30 -10.51
CA PRO A 54 2.84 -0.12 -10.47
C PRO A 54 2.06 1.20 -10.55
N THR A 55 0.91 1.23 -11.21
CA THR A 55 0.04 2.42 -11.30
C THR A 55 -0.50 2.81 -9.93
N THR A 56 -0.99 1.83 -9.15
CA THR A 56 -1.52 2.04 -7.79
C THR A 56 -0.43 2.59 -6.86
N PHE A 57 0.79 2.04 -6.94
CA PHE A 57 1.95 2.56 -6.20
C PHE A 57 2.28 4.01 -6.57
N GLY A 58 2.29 4.34 -7.87
CA GLY A 58 2.53 5.71 -8.35
C GLY A 58 1.48 6.71 -7.85
N ASN A 59 0.20 6.34 -7.92
CA ASN A 59 -0.90 7.16 -7.40
C ASN A 59 -0.75 7.42 -5.89
N ARG A 60 -0.31 6.42 -5.12
CA ARG A 60 -0.04 6.56 -3.69
C ARG A 60 1.10 7.54 -3.40
N ILE A 61 2.19 7.48 -4.17
CA ILE A 61 3.30 8.44 -4.06
C ILE A 61 2.82 9.85 -4.36
N HIS A 62 2.05 10.05 -5.44
CA HIS A 62 1.52 11.36 -5.81
C HIS A 62 0.61 11.93 -4.72
N ARG A 63 -0.23 11.11 -4.10
CA ARG A 63 -1.07 11.54 -2.97
C ARG A 63 -0.25 11.95 -1.75
N MET A 64 0.80 11.18 -1.41
CA MET A 64 1.71 11.54 -0.31
C MET A 64 2.48 12.83 -0.60
N LEU A 65 2.88 13.08 -1.84
CA LEU A 65 3.51 14.34 -2.25
C LEU A 65 2.54 15.52 -2.13
N LYS A 66 1.28 15.37 -2.57
CA LYS A 66 0.24 16.39 -2.42
C LYS A 66 0.00 16.73 -0.95
N LEU A 67 -0.13 15.72 -0.09
CA LEU A 67 -0.26 15.92 1.37
C LEU A 67 0.98 16.60 1.97
N GLY A 68 2.19 16.17 1.61
CA GLY A 68 3.44 16.75 2.09
C GLY A 68 3.63 18.22 1.67
N LEU A 69 3.08 18.60 0.52
CA LEU A 69 3.06 19.98 0.02
C LEU A 69 1.82 20.77 0.46
N SER A 70 0.92 20.17 1.24
CA SER A 70 -0.36 20.77 1.65
C SER A 70 -1.19 21.28 0.46
N ILE A 71 -1.11 20.58 -0.67
CA ILE A 71 -1.93 20.83 -1.85
C ILE A 71 -3.23 20.07 -1.65
N ASP A 72 -4.32 20.81 -1.46
CA ASP A 72 -5.64 20.23 -1.23
C ASP A 72 -6.08 19.39 -2.45
N GLU A 73 -6.76 18.27 -2.19
CA GLU A 73 -7.23 17.33 -3.24
C GLU A 73 -8.24 18.01 -4.21
N GLU A 74 -8.75 19.19 -3.87
CA GLU A 74 -9.64 20.03 -4.69
C GLU A 74 -8.90 20.87 -5.75
N SER A 75 -7.56 20.86 -5.75
CA SER A 75 -6.73 21.51 -6.77
C SER A 75 -6.78 20.72 -8.08
N ALA A 76 -7.92 20.81 -8.78
CA ALA A 76 -8.16 20.53 -10.21
C ALA A 76 -7.08 19.77 -11.02
N ASP A 77 -6.73 18.56 -10.60
CA ASP A 77 -6.18 17.52 -11.46
C ASP A 77 -7.16 16.34 -11.44
N THR A 78 -8.32 16.56 -12.07
CA THR A 78 -9.13 15.51 -12.67
C THR A 78 -8.23 14.59 -13.49
N GLU A 79 -8.01 13.34 -13.05
CA GLU A 79 -7.87 12.15 -13.92
C GLU A 79 -7.44 10.82 -13.25
N VAL A 80 -7.31 10.72 -11.91
CA VAL A 80 -6.87 9.43 -11.29
C VAL A 80 -7.71 8.88 -10.15
N ASP A 81 -8.82 9.53 -9.78
CA ASP A 81 -9.73 9.02 -8.74
C ASP A 81 -10.77 8.00 -9.27
N ALA A 82 -10.60 7.51 -10.52
CA ALA A 82 -11.60 6.69 -11.19
C ALA A 82 -11.46 5.16 -11.02
N GLU A 83 -10.42 4.66 -10.34
CA GLU A 83 -10.25 3.21 -10.13
C GLU A 83 -9.82 2.92 -8.69
N MET A 84 -10.73 3.14 -7.75
CA MET A 84 -10.67 2.50 -6.44
C MET A 84 -11.38 1.14 -6.58
N PRO A 85 -10.69 -0.01 -6.60
CA PRO A 85 -11.38 -1.27 -6.33
C PRO A 85 -11.86 -1.19 -4.87
N GLU A 86 -13.16 -1.38 -4.65
CA GLU A 86 -13.71 -1.53 -3.30
C GLU A 86 -12.95 -2.67 -2.62
N LEU A 87 -12.46 -2.39 -1.41
CA LEU A 87 -11.88 -3.43 -0.55
C LEU A 87 -13.01 -4.38 -0.17
N VAL A 88 -13.20 -5.44 -0.96
CA VAL A 88 -14.13 -6.52 -0.66
C VAL A 88 -13.56 -7.26 0.55
N GLU A 89 -14.10 -6.96 1.72
CA GLU A 89 -13.95 -7.79 2.91
C GLU A 89 -14.77 -9.06 2.70
N ASP A 90 -14.10 -10.21 2.88
CA ASP A 90 -14.62 -11.58 3.02
C ASP A 90 -15.09 -12.34 1.76
N ALA A 91 -14.27 -13.30 1.31
CA ALA A 91 -14.64 -14.72 1.35
C ALA A 91 -13.48 -15.59 0.83
N ALA A 92 -12.98 -16.45 1.71
CA ALA A 92 -12.30 -17.65 1.28
C ALA A 92 -13.29 -18.53 0.49
N GLU A 93 -12.97 -18.90 -0.75
CA GLU A 93 -13.15 -20.26 -1.28
C GLU A 93 -12.70 -20.38 -2.74
N GLY A 94 -11.82 -21.35 -2.99
CA GLY A 94 -11.94 -22.27 -4.12
C GLY A 94 -11.64 -21.78 -5.54
N SER A 95 -10.58 -22.36 -6.13
CA SER A 95 -10.68 -23.19 -7.35
C SER A 95 -9.59 -22.89 -8.40
N ASN A 96 -8.56 -23.73 -8.37
CA ASN A 96 -8.04 -24.49 -9.51
C ASN A 96 -8.11 -23.87 -10.92
N MET A 97 -6.95 -23.58 -11.51
CA MET A 97 -6.73 -23.84 -12.94
C MET A 97 -5.28 -24.32 -13.14
N GLU A 98 -5.10 -25.61 -12.90
CA GLU A 98 -4.09 -26.46 -13.54
C GLU A 98 -4.45 -26.65 -15.04
N GLU A 99 -3.40 -26.79 -15.85
CA GLU A 99 -3.36 -27.09 -17.30
C GLU A 99 -3.82 -26.02 -18.30
N VAL A 100 -2.84 -25.53 -19.08
CA VAL A 100 -2.89 -25.57 -20.55
C VAL A 100 -1.47 -25.80 -21.09
N ASP A 101 -1.38 -26.80 -21.98
CA ASP A 101 -0.25 -27.43 -22.70
C ASP A 101 0.94 -26.51 -23.08
#